data_AF-A0A8T4GGT1-F1
#
_entry.id   AF-A0A8T4GGT1-F1
#
_cell.length_a   1.000
_cell.length_b   1.000
_cell.length_c   1.000
_cell.angle_alpha   90.00
_cell.angle_beta   90.00
_cell.angle_gamma   90.00
#
_symmetry.space_group_name_H-M   'P 1'
#
loop_
_entity.id
_entity.type
_entity.pdbx_description
1 polymer ?
#
loop_
_entity_poly.entity_id
_entity_poly.type
_entity_poly.pdbx_seq_one_letter_code
_entity_poly.pdbx_strand_id
1 'polypeptide(L)' 'MLTFTKHESATCPDCGTPLVYGLKEEASGWKVYYECNNRCGFERMTGRVKLSKVDHQDDIHELAREMGEQWADRNEQG' A
#
# COMPACT_ATOMS: atom_id res chain seq x y z
N MET A 1 9.50 -12.20 0.89
CA MET A 1 8.33 -12.59 0.07
C MET A 1 7.58 -11.30 -0.31
N LEU A 2 6.94 -11.21 -1.48
CA LEU A 2 6.17 -10.03 -1.87
C LEU A 2 4.69 -10.38 -1.77
N THR A 3 3.98 -9.76 -0.82
CA THR A 3 2.55 -10.04 -0.60
C THR A 3 1.74 -8.86 -1.10
N PHE A 4 0.83 -9.11 -2.03
CA PHE A 4 -0.12 -8.11 -2.51
C PHE A 4 -1.47 -8.33 -1.86
N THR A 5 -1.98 -7.29 -1.21
CA THR A 5 -3.30 -7.28 -0.60
C THR A 5 -4.15 -6.23 -1.30
N LYS A 6 -5.40 -6.59 -1.62
CA LYS A 6 -6.35 -5.63 -2.18
C LYS A 6 -6.72 -4.60 -1.12
N HIS A 7 -6.68 -3.34 -1.53
CA HIS A 7 -7.18 -2.25 -0.73
C HIS A 7 -8.66 -2.02 -1.08
N GLU A 8 -9.53 -2.08 -0.09
CA GLU A 8 -10.97 -1.95 -0.28
C GLU A 8 -11.36 -0.48 -0.46
N SER A 9 -10.70 0.41 0.31
CA SER A 9 -10.98 1.84 0.33
C SER A 9 -10.23 2.66 -0.72
N ALA A 10 -9.11 2.17 -1.24
CA ALA A 10 -8.26 2.95 -2.14
C ALA A 10 -8.52 2.54 -3.60
N THR A 11 -8.93 3.50 -4.42
CA THR A 11 -9.18 3.31 -5.86
C THR A 11 -8.22 4.15 -6.69
N CYS A 12 -7.79 3.60 -7.83
CA CYS A 12 -6.92 4.32 -8.74
C CYS A 12 -7.66 5.54 -9.32
N PRO A 13 -7.11 6.77 -9.25
CA PRO A 13 -7.77 7.97 -9.78
C PRO A 13 -7.89 7.93 -11.31
N ASP A 14 -7.06 7.11 -11.95
CA ASP A 14 -6.97 7.04 -13.41
C ASP A 14 -8.07 6.15 -14.02
N CYS A 15 -8.39 5.03 -13.36
CA CYS A 15 -9.32 4.02 -13.90
C CYS A 15 -10.42 3.58 -12.92
N GLY A 16 -10.48 4.14 -11.71
CA GLY A 16 -11.50 3.86 -10.69
C GLY A 16 -11.46 2.44 -10.11
N THR A 17 -10.46 1.63 -10.45
CA THR A 17 -10.34 0.24 -9.97
C THR A 17 -9.70 0.22 -8.57
N PRO A 18 -10.09 -0.69 -7.67
CA PRO A 18 -9.40 -0.89 -6.40
C PRO A 18 -7.89 -1.10 -6.59
N LEU A 19 -7.10 -0.41 -5.78
CA LEU A 19 -5.66 -0.57 -5.73
C LEU A 19 -5.29 -1.81 -4.95
N VAL A 20 -4.14 -2.37 -5.30
CA VAL A 20 -3.47 -3.37 -4.48
C VAL A 20 -2.25 -2.71 -3.85
N TYR A 21 -1.98 -3.06 -2.60
CA TYR A 21 -0.75 -2.71 -1.96
C TYR A 21 0.14 -3.93 -1.82
N GLY A 22 1.39 -3.78 -2.26
CA GLY A 22 2.45 -4.76 -2.16
C GLY A 22 3.36 -4.45 -0.97
N LEU A 23 3.52 -5.41 -0.09
CA LEU A 23 4.52 -5.38 0.98
C LEU A 23 5.74 -6.20 0.56
N LYS A 24 6.89 -5.51 0.47
CA LYS A 24 8.18 -6.15 0.25
C LYS A 24 8.97 -6.17 1.54
N GLU A 25 9.06 -7.35 2.14
CA GLU A 25 9.94 -7.59 3.29
C GLU A 25 11.41 -7.52 2.88
N GLU A 26 12.18 -6.74 3.64
CA GLU A 26 13.62 -6.55 3.50
C GLU A 26 14.28 -6.67 4.89
N ALA A 27 15.59 -6.89 4.94
CA ALA A 27 16.33 -7.07 6.19
C ALA A 27 16.23 -5.89 7.19
N SER A 28 15.82 -4.70 6.73
CA SER A 28 15.69 -3.51 7.58
C SER A 28 14.25 -3.00 7.67
N GLY A 29 13.26 -3.80 7.27
CA GLY A 29 11.83 -3.47 7.34
C GLY A 29 11.09 -3.79 6.04
N TRP A 30 9.95 -3.15 5.82
CA TRP A 30 9.08 -3.43 4.68
C TRP A 30 8.92 -2.19 3.81
N LYS A 31 9.00 -2.38 2.49
CA LYS A 31 8.65 -1.35 1.53
C LYS A 31 7.20 -1.55 1.10
N VAL A 32 6.45 -0.45 1.07
CA VAL A 32 5.05 -0.45 0.68
C VAL A 32 4.93 0.18 -0.71
N TYR A 33 4.34 -0.58 -1.62
CA TYR A 33 4.10 -0.18 -2.99
C TYR A 33 2.61 -0.21 -3.26
N TYR A 34 2.09 0.77 -3.98
CA TYR A 34 0.75 0.73 -4.54
C TYR A 34 0.83 0.47 -6.03
N GLU A 35 0.08 -0.52 -6.47
CA GLU A 35 -0.11 -0.86 -7.87
C GLU A 35 -1.62 -0.88 -8.15
N CYS A 36 -2.01 -0.35 -9.30
CA CYS A 36 -3.38 -0.51 -9.74
C CYS A 36 -3.66 -1.96 -10.12
N ASN A 37 -4.71 -2.55 -9.56
CA ASN A 37 -5.10 -3.94 -9.87
C ASN A 37 -5.38 -4.14 -11.37
N ASN A 38 -5.88 -3.12 -12.08
CA ASN A 38 -6.12 -3.19 -13.52
C ASN A 38 -4.85 -2.96 -14.37
N ARG A 39 -3.69 -2.73 -13.72
CA ARG A 39 -2.44 -2.29 -14.36
C ARG A 39 -2.66 -1.21 -15.42
N CYS A 40 -3.40 -0.16 -15.07
CA CYS A 40 -3.51 1.03 -15.90
C CYS A 40 -2.15 1.75 -16.11
N GLY A 41 -1.09 1.32 -15.43
CA GLY A 41 0.24 1.93 -15.44
C GLY A 41 0.57 2.70 -14.16
N PHE A 42 -0.37 2.77 -13.21
CA PHE A 42 -0.16 3.40 -11.92
C PHE A 42 0.60 2.46 -10.97
N GLU A 43 1.89 2.68 -10.83
CA GLU A 43 2.74 2.13 -9.77
C GLU A 43 3.37 3.29 -9.00
N ARG A 44 3.22 3.32 -7.67
CA ARG A 44 3.91 4.29 -6.83
C ARG A 44 4.39 3.66 -5.54
N MET A 45 5.64 3.94 -5.18
CA MET A 45 6.13 3.71 -3.83
C MET A 45 5.48 4.72 -2.87
N THR A 46 4.64 4.24 -1.96
CA THR A 46 3.93 5.10 -1.00
C THR A 46 4.77 5.36 0.25
N GLY A 47 5.58 4.37 0.66
CA GLY A 47 6.32 4.48 1.90
C GLY A 47 7.21 3.28 2.21
N ARG A 48 7.95 3.42 3.30
CA ARG A 48 8.77 2.37 3.86
C ARG A 48 8.55 2.33 5.37
N VAL A 49 8.26 1.15 5.88
CA VAL A 49 8.15 0.87 7.30
C VAL A 49 9.47 0.24 7.77
N LYS A 50 10.06 0.80 8.82
CA LYS A 50 11.32 0.27 9.39
C LYS A 50 11.02 -0.95 10.25
N LEU A 51 11.96 -1.90 10.29
CA LEU A 51 11.85 -3.09 11.15
C LEU A 51 11.58 -2.72 12.60
N SER A 52 12.28 -1.71 13.13
CA SER A 52 12.12 -1.24 14.51
C SER A 52 10.74 -0.65 14.83
N LYS A 53 9.89 -0.41 13.83
CA LYS A 53 8.54 0.14 13.99
C LYS A 53 7.45 -0.94 13.94
N VAL A 54 7.84 -2.19 13.73
CA VAL A 54 6.96 -3.34 13.55
C VAL A 54 7.49 -4.44 14.46
N ASP A 55 6.79 -4.67 15.55
CA ASP A 55 7.14 -5.74 16.49
C ASP A 55 6.60 -7.09 15.98
N HIS A 56 5.46 -7.07 15.28
CA HIS A 56 4.81 -8.25 14.72
C HIS A 56 4.41 -8.07 13.26
N GLN A 57 4.34 -9.17 12.52
CA GLN A 57 3.96 -9.14 11.10
C GLN A 57 2.53 -8.62 10.88
N ASP A 58 1.64 -8.73 11.85
CA ASP A 58 0.30 -8.13 11.78
C ASP A 58 0.33 -6.58 11.80
N ASP A 59 1.26 -5.96 12.54
CA ASP A 59 1.40 -4.50 12.58
C ASP A 59 1.72 -3.92 11.20
N ILE A 60 2.52 -4.62 10.37
CA ILE A 60 2.84 -4.11 9.03
C ILE A 60 1.62 -4.14 8.11
N HIS A 61 0.74 -5.13 8.26
CA HIS A 61 -0.50 -5.19 7.49
C HIS A 61 -1.46 -4.05 7.88
N GLU A 62 -1.58 -3.76 9.17
CA GLU A 62 -2.39 -2.63 9.66
C GLU A 62 -1.83 -1.27 9.21
N LEU A 63 -0.51 -1.05 9.36
CA LEU A 63 0.16 0.16 8.88
C LEU A 63 0.00 0.36 7.38
N ALA A 64 0.09 -0.72 6.60
CA ALA A 64 -0.06 -0.67 5.15
C ALA A 64 -1.50 -0.32 4.74
N ARG A 65 -2.49 -0.84 5.47
CA ARG A 65 -3.90 -0.47 5.29
C ARG A 65 -4.12 1.00 5.65
N GLU A 66 -3.64 1.46 6.81
CA GLU A 66 -3.80 2.85 7.23
C GLU A 66 -3.18 3.84 6.22
N MET A 67 -1.98 3.54 5.71
CA MET A 67 -1.35 4.33 4.66
C MET A 67 -2.16 4.35 3.35
N GLY A 68 -2.97 3.31 3.09
CA GLY A 68 -3.77 3.23 1.87
C GLY A 68 -5.10 3.95 2.02
N GLU A 69 -5.69 3.91 3.22
CA GLU A 69 -6.83 4.75 3.61
C GLU A 69 -6.46 6.24 3.53
N GLN A 70 -5.30 6.64 4.07
CA GLN A 70 -4.81 8.02 3.94
C GLN A 70 -4.58 8.44 2.48
N TRP A 71 -4.15 7.51 1.63
CA TRP A 71 -3.96 7.79 0.22
C TRP A 71 -5.32 7.96 -0.49
N ALA A 72 -6.32 7.15 -0.16
CA ALA A 72 -7.67 7.25 -0.70
C ALA A 72 -8.31 8.60 -0.33
N ASP A 73 -8.24 8.97 0.95
CA ASP A 73 -8.73 10.25 1.48
C ASP A 73 -8.07 11.44 0.79
N ARG A 74 -6.76 11.35 0.53
CA ARG A 74 -6.00 12.42 -0.14
C ARG A 74 -6.34 12.54 -1.63
N ASN A 75 -6.71 11.43 -2.27
CA ASN A 75 -7.09 11.42 -3.68
C ASN A 75 -8.55 11.79 -3.93
N GLU A 76 -9.44 11.64 -2.93
CA GLU A 76 -10.83 12.12 -3.02
C GLU A 76 -10.92 13.65 -3.00
N GLN A 77 -9.91 14.33 -2.46
CA GLN A 77 -9.84 15.79 -2.35
C GLN A 77 -9.16 16.49 -3.56
N GLY A 78 -8.80 15.74 -4.61
CA GLY A 78 -8.04 16.21 -5.78
C GLY A 78 -8.89 16.46 -7.02
#